data_AF-E2BLU4-F1
#
_entry.id   AF-E2BLU4-F1
#
_cell.length_a   1.000
_cell.length_b   1.000
_cell.length_c   1.000
_cell.angle_alpha   90.00
_cell.angle_beta   90.00
_cell.angle_gamma   90.00
#
_symmetry.space_group_name_H-M   'P 1'
#
loop_
_entity.id
_entity.type
_entity.pdbx_description
1 polymer ?
#
loop_
_entity_poly.entity_id
_entity_poly.type
_entity_poly.pdbx_seq_one_letter_code
_entity_poly.pdbx_strand_id
1 'polypeptide(L)'
;LCSRTVLAKVRRFHESGSVRDRPRPGRPRSVRVDAVIDRVRDSVSRDPALSTRKRSRALDVSRSSLMRLSTCIQRLDLHLRAYKVQ
;
A
#
# COMPACT_ATOMS: atom_id res chain seq x y z
N LEU A 1 1.65 8.42 -35.89
CA LEU A 1 1.57 7.20 -35.05
C LEU A 1 2.21 6.05 -35.81
N CYS A 2 3.29 5.44 -35.32
CA CYS A 2 3.94 4.33 -36.02
C CYS A 2 3.04 3.08 -36.04
N SER A 3 3.06 2.31 -37.13
CA SER A 3 2.23 1.10 -37.30
C SER A 3 2.38 0.09 -36.13
N ARG A 4 3.60 -0.09 -35.60
CA ARG A 4 3.87 -0.99 -34.45
C ARG A 4 3.12 -0.60 -33.18
N THR A 5 2.96 0.69 -32.87
CA THR A 5 2.26 1.13 -31.65
C THR A 5 0.75 0.91 -31.75
N VAL A 6 0.19 1.01 -32.95
CA VAL A 6 -1.23 0.69 -33.20
C VAL A 6 -1.48 -0.81 -33.00
N LEU A 7 -0.65 -1.66 -33.62
CA LEU A 7 -0.75 -3.12 -33.48
C LEU A 7 -0.60 -3.58 -32.01
N ALA A 8 0.31 -2.97 -31.25
CA ALA A 8 0.49 -3.29 -29.84
C ALA A 8 -0.74 -2.92 -28.99
N LYS A 9 -1.44 -1.80 -29.30
CA LYS A 9 -2.69 -1.44 -28.62
C LYS A 9 -3.82 -2.39 -28.97
N VAL A 10 -3.95 -2.78 -30.25
CA VAL A 10 -4.97 -3.74 -30.70
C VAL A 10 -4.79 -5.10 -30.00
N ARG A 11 -3.56 -5.61 -29.92
CA ARG A 11 -3.26 -6.86 -29.18
C ARG A 11 -3.62 -6.76 -27.71
N ARG A 12 -3.23 -5.67 -27.03
CA ARG A 12 -3.58 -5.44 -25.62
C ARG A 12 -5.10 -5.36 -25.42
N PHE A 13 -5.82 -4.75 -26.36
CA PHE A 13 -7.26 -4.67 -26.31
C PHE A 13 -7.92 -6.05 -26.40
N HIS A 14 -7.45 -6.94 -27.29
CA HIS A 14 -7.95 -8.31 -27.34
C HIS A 14 -7.63 -9.13 -26.07
N GLU A 15 -6.48 -8.89 -25.43
CA GLU A 15 -6.11 -9.59 -24.18
C GLU A 15 -6.88 -9.11 -22.95
N SER A 16 -7.09 -7.80 -22.82
CA SER A 16 -7.56 -7.18 -21.58
C SER A 16 -8.88 -6.41 -21.69
N GLY A 17 -9.45 -6.32 -22.89
CA GLY A 17 -10.70 -5.60 -23.18
C GLY A 17 -10.62 -4.08 -22.99
N SER A 18 -9.42 -3.54 -22.74
CA SER A 18 -9.23 -2.13 -22.40
C SER A 18 -8.12 -1.50 -23.23
N VAL A 19 -8.33 -0.23 -23.59
CA VAL A 19 -7.34 0.62 -24.28
C VAL A 19 -6.49 1.41 -23.27
N ARG A 20 -6.84 1.39 -21.97
CA ARG A 20 -6.07 2.05 -20.92
C ARG A 20 -4.68 1.44 -20.79
N ASP A 21 -3.69 2.30 -20.56
CA ASP A 21 -2.34 1.84 -20.25
C ASP A 21 -2.35 1.01 -18.96
N ARG A 22 -1.63 -0.13 -19.01
CA ARG A 22 -1.39 -0.94 -17.82
C ARG A 22 -0.62 -0.11 -16.79
N PRO A 23 -0.87 -0.31 -15.49
CA PRO A 23 -0.02 0.27 -14.45
C PRO A 23 1.44 -0.05 -14.77
N ARG A 24 2.30 0.97 -14.81
CA ARG A 24 3.72 0.75 -15.07
C ARG A 24 4.29 -0.14 -13.97
N PRO A 25 5.12 -1.15 -14.30
CA PRO A 25 5.82 -1.92 -13.29
C PRO A 25 6.78 -0.99 -12.55
N GLY A 26 6.38 -0.56 -11.36
CA GLY A 26 7.22 0.19 -10.43
C GLY A 26 7.94 -0.77 -9.46
N ARG A 27 8.79 -0.21 -8.59
CA ARG A 27 9.45 -1.00 -7.55
C ARG A 27 8.40 -1.69 -6.66
N PRO A 28 8.39 -3.04 -6.55
CA PRO A 28 7.50 -3.73 -5.64
C PRO A 28 7.81 -3.26 -4.22
N ARG A 29 6.78 -2.79 -3.50
CA ARG A 29 6.93 -2.33 -2.13
C ARG A 29 7.08 -3.56 -1.22
N SER A 30 8.31 -3.96 -0.96
CA SER A 30 8.69 -5.10 -0.10
C SER A 30 8.12 -5.05 1.33
N VAL A 31 7.59 -3.90 1.76
CA VAL A 31 7.16 -3.65 3.15
C VAL A 31 5.71 -4.10 3.41
N ARG A 32 4.93 -4.40 2.36
CA ARG A 32 3.57 -4.91 2.53
C ARG A 32 3.57 -6.44 2.54
N VAL A 33 4.06 -7.02 3.63
CA VAL A 33 3.58 -8.36 3.99
C VAL A 33 2.17 -8.12 4.50
N ASP A 34 1.14 -8.54 3.75
CA ASP A 34 -0.26 -8.26 4.09
C ASP A 34 -0.59 -8.66 5.54
N ALA A 35 0.00 -9.76 6.02
CA ALA A 35 -0.10 -10.18 7.41
C ALA A 35 0.40 -9.15 8.44
N VAL A 36 1.43 -8.35 8.12
CA VAL A 36 1.91 -7.28 9.01
C VAL A 36 0.96 -6.09 8.98
N ILE A 37 0.36 -5.79 7.82
CA ILE A 37 -0.65 -4.73 7.70
C ILE A 37 -1.86 -5.06 8.55
N ASP A 38 -2.38 -6.28 8.47
CA ASP A 38 -3.56 -6.70 9.22
C ASP A 38 -3.31 -6.66 10.73
N ARG A 39 -2.16 -7.15 11.19
CA ARG A 39 -1.75 -7.02 12.60
C ARG A 39 -1.68 -5.57 13.08
N VAL A 40 -1.18 -4.66 12.24
CA VAL A 40 -1.10 -3.23 12.56
C VAL A 40 -2.50 -2.60 12.58
N ARG A 41 -3.36 -2.93 11.61
CA ARG A 41 -4.75 -2.46 11.55
C ARG A 41 -5.54 -2.92 12.77
N ASP A 42 -5.40 -4.17 13.17
CA ASP A 42 -6.05 -4.71 14.36
C ASP A 42 -5.57 -4.00 15.63
N SER A 43 -4.26 -3.77 15.76
CA SER A 43 -3.71 -3.04 16.90
C SER A 43 -4.19 -1.58 16.97
N VAL A 44 -4.30 -0.90 15.83
CA VAL A 44 -4.83 0.47 15.77
C VAL A 44 -6.31 0.51 16.10
N SER A 45 -7.07 -0.48 15.64
CA SER A 45 -8.53 -0.56 15.87
C SER A 45 -8.86 -0.88 17.32
N ARG A 46 -8.06 -1.73 17.98
CA ARG A 46 -8.20 -2.02 19.41
C ARG A 46 -7.84 -0.82 20.28
N ASP A 47 -6.65 -0.24 20.05
CA ASP A 47 -6.11 0.83 20.88
C ASP A 47 -5.52 1.97 20.02
N PRO A 48 -6.34 2.95 19.61
CA PRO A 48 -5.90 4.03 18.74
C PRO A 48 -4.94 4.99 19.44
N ALA A 49 -5.10 5.21 20.76
CA ALA A 49 -4.24 6.09 21.57
C ALA A 49 -2.86 5.49 21.90
N LEU A 50 -2.59 4.26 21.48
CA LEU A 50 -1.34 3.59 21.79
C LEU A 50 -0.20 4.13 20.94
N SER A 51 0.80 4.70 21.62
CA SER A 51 1.94 5.32 20.94
C SER A 51 2.64 4.36 19.98
N THR A 52 3.15 4.89 18.86
CA THR A 52 3.88 4.09 17.86
C THR A 52 5.07 3.32 18.45
N ARG A 53 5.72 3.86 19.51
CA ARG A 53 6.81 3.18 20.23
C ARG A 53 6.35 1.87 20.87
N LYS A 54 5.24 1.92 21.61
CA LYS A 54 4.70 0.77 22.32
C LYS A 54 4.23 -0.29 21.32
N ARG A 55 3.58 0.14 20.24
CA ARG A 55 3.13 -0.74 19.15
C ARG A 55 4.29 -1.48 18.47
N SER A 56 5.41 -0.79 18.26
CA SER A 56 6.65 -1.39 17.72
C SER A 56 7.16 -2.56 18.57
N ARG A 57 7.16 -2.40 19.88
CA ARG A 57 7.56 -3.47 20.81
C ARG A 57 6.55 -4.61 20.85
N ALA A 58 5.26 -4.30 20.79
CA ALA A 58 4.20 -5.30 20.84
C ALA A 58 4.11 -6.18 19.58
N LEU A 59 4.41 -5.59 18.40
CA LEU A 59 4.32 -6.29 17.12
C LEU A 59 5.66 -6.82 16.60
N ASP A 60 6.75 -6.57 17.33
CA ASP A 60 8.14 -6.86 16.90
C ASP A 60 8.47 -6.34 15.49
N VAL A 61 7.98 -5.12 15.20
CA VAL A 61 8.25 -4.44 13.93
C VAL A 61 9.07 -3.20 14.22
N SER A 62 10.10 -2.94 13.41
CA SER A 62 10.90 -1.73 13.56
C SER A 62 10.03 -0.49 13.44
N ARG A 63 10.33 0.53 14.25
CA ARG A 63 9.58 1.79 14.28
C ARG A 63 9.54 2.47 12.90
N SER A 64 10.63 2.40 12.13
CA SER A 64 10.70 2.97 10.78
C SER A 64 9.78 2.25 9.79
N SER A 65 9.67 0.92 9.88
CA SER A 65 8.72 0.13 9.10
C SER A 65 7.28 0.42 9.50
N LEU A 66 6.98 0.52 10.81
CA LEU A 66 5.65 0.90 11.29
C LEU A 66 5.23 2.30 10.86
N MET A 67 6.16 3.27 10.85
CA MET A 67 5.85 4.63 10.43
C MET A 67 5.58 4.70 8.92
N ARG A 68 6.36 3.95 8.12
CA ARG A 68 6.10 3.80 6.68
C ARG A 68 4.77 3.12 6.42
N LEU A 69 4.47 2.04 7.14
CA LEU A 69 3.20 1.31 7.04
C LEU A 69 2.02 2.15 7.48
N SER A 70 2.09 2.82 8.62
CA SER A 70 1.00 3.67 9.14
C SER A 70 0.70 4.82 8.17
N THR A 71 1.72 5.54 7.70
CA THR A 71 1.53 6.60 6.69
C THR A 71 1.01 6.06 5.36
N CYS A 72 1.28 4.80 5.04
CA CYS A 72 0.83 4.12 3.83
C CYS A 72 -0.62 3.64 3.94
N ILE A 73 -0.99 3.01 5.06
CA ILE A 73 -2.34 2.56 5.41
C ILE A 73 -3.29 3.77 5.53
N GLN A 74 -2.83 4.88 6.14
CA GLN A 74 -3.61 6.13 6.20
C GLN A 74 -3.93 6.69 4.81
N ARG A 75 -2.97 6.63 3.88
CA ARG A 75 -3.11 7.17 2.53
C ARG A 75 -3.87 6.27 1.57
N LEU A 76 -3.86 4.95 1.77
CA LEU A 76 -4.53 4.01 0.87
C LEU A 76 -5.86 3.47 1.40
N ASP A 77 -6.02 3.27 2.71
CA ASP A 77 -7.07 2.37 3.23
C ASP A 77 -8.01 2.99 4.25
N LEU A 78 -7.61 4.01 5.03
CA LEU A 78 -8.42 4.41 6.21
C LEU A 78 -8.80 5.89 6.33
N HIS A 79 -8.36 6.79 5.44
CA HIS A 79 -8.59 8.25 5.55
C HIS A 79 -8.31 8.84 6.97
N LEU A 80 -7.49 8.16 7.78
CA LEU A 80 -7.15 8.62 9.12
C LEU A 80 -6.07 9.68 9.04
N ARG A 81 -6.31 10.83 9.67
CA ARG A 81 -5.32 11.91 9.75
C ARG A 81 -4.16 11.50 10.67
N ALA A 82 -2.94 11.85 10.27
CA ALA A 82 -1.68 11.38 10.88
C ALA A 82 -1.61 11.53 12.41
N TYR A 83 -2.26 12.55 12.99
CA TYR A 83 -2.23 12.81 14.43
C TYR A 83 -3.04 11.83 15.29
N LYS A 84 -3.97 11.06 14.70
CA LYS A 84 -4.78 10.07 15.44
C LYS A 84 -4.03 8.75 15.73
N VAL A 85 -2.79 8.61 15.24
CA VAL A 85 -1.99 7.37 15.33
C VAL A 85 -0.66 7.61 16.09
N GLN A 86 -0.47 8.80 16.67
CA GLN A 86 0.78 9.18 17.34
C GLN A 86 0.98 8.45 18.67
#